data_AF-A0A1C7N7I8-F1
#
_entry.id   AF-A0A1C7N7I8-F1
#
_cell.length_a   1.000
_cell.length_b   1.000
_cell.length_c   1.000
_cell.angle_alpha   90.00
_cell.angle_beta   90.00
_cell.angle_gamma   90.00
#
_symmetry.space_group_name_H-M   'P 1'
#
loop_
_entity.id
_entity.type
_entity.pdbx_description
1 polymer ?
#
loop_
_entity_poly.entity_id
_entity_poly.type
_entity_poly.pdbx_seq_one_letter_code
_entity_poly.pdbx_strand_id
1 'polypeptide(L)'
;MLSEKPRSMKSGARNVLRSNDSASLWNCTLSPGWTDQESDVLRKALMKFGIGNWSKIIESGCLPGKTNAQMNLQLQRLLGQQSTAEFAGLHIDPKVVGAKNALIQGPDIKRKNGCIVNTGGKVSREELKRRIVANKAAYEIPESEWKSIVLPKIVEVNERYLFLCYCTSSHLPLFFARVQACIAKIQSKHPDRLAQLKMEESRSPSPVAKSPVPVANKSPALKSVTPMTKPSTRPKRIPDTDGDLAMALALQKEEDERAGISPMAYEIEEFDDEDDFVPKKRKVQSRRR
;
A
#
# COMPACT_ATOMS: atom_id res chain seq x y z
N MET A 1 -37.45 42.17 -8.28
CA MET A 1 -36.21 41.64 -8.90
C MET A 1 -35.86 40.32 -8.22
N LEU A 2 -36.10 39.20 -8.89
CA LEU A 2 -35.82 37.86 -8.36
C LEU A 2 -34.32 37.59 -8.50
N SER A 3 -33.57 37.53 -7.39
CA SER A 3 -32.16 37.18 -7.42
C SER A 3 -32.00 35.68 -7.70
N GLU A 4 -31.40 35.33 -8.83
CA GLU A 4 -31.04 33.94 -9.12
C GLU A 4 -30.02 33.43 -8.09
N LYS A 5 -30.30 32.26 -7.51
CA LYS A 5 -29.38 31.59 -6.57
C LYS A 5 -28.16 31.06 -7.34
N PRO A 6 -26.94 31.19 -6.80
CA PRO A 6 -25.75 30.66 -7.45
C PRO A 6 -25.85 29.13 -7.57
N ARG A 7 -25.74 28.62 -8.81
CA ARG A 7 -25.74 27.17 -9.08
C ARG A 7 -24.46 26.56 -8.53
N SER A 8 -24.61 25.55 -7.67
CA SER A 8 -23.50 24.68 -7.26
C SER A 8 -22.89 24.01 -8.49
N MET A 9 -21.57 24.08 -8.64
CA MET A 9 -20.86 23.38 -9.72
C MET A 9 -21.13 21.86 -9.65
N LYS A 10 -21.23 21.22 -10.82
CA LYS A 10 -21.35 19.76 -10.93
C LYS A 10 -20.06 19.10 -10.40
N SER A 11 -20.21 18.21 -9.43
CA SER A 11 -19.11 17.38 -8.91
C SER A 11 -18.51 16.54 -10.04
N GLY A 12 -17.32 16.92 -10.52
CA GLY A 12 -16.62 16.19 -11.58
C GLY A 12 -15.39 16.89 -12.15
N ALA A 13 -15.31 18.23 -12.07
CA ALA A 13 -14.18 18.98 -12.62
C ALA A 13 -13.00 19.14 -11.63
N ARG A 14 -12.56 18.05 -11.00
CA ARG A 14 -11.20 17.98 -10.44
C ARG A 14 -10.37 16.98 -11.24
N ASN A 15 -10.34 17.14 -12.56
CA ASN A 15 -9.22 16.59 -13.33
C ASN A 15 -8.02 17.50 -13.09
N VAL A 16 -7.38 17.32 -11.93
CA VAL A 16 -6.00 17.74 -11.76
C VAL A 16 -5.23 16.93 -12.79
N LEU A 17 -4.91 17.57 -13.91
CA LEU A 17 -4.19 16.99 -15.03
C LEU A 17 -2.78 16.67 -14.51
N ARG A 18 -2.60 15.45 -14.02
CA ARG A 18 -1.28 14.94 -13.62
C ARG A 18 -0.53 14.63 -14.90
N SER A 19 0.77 14.88 -14.95
CA SER A 19 1.58 14.57 -16.14
C SER A 19 1.54 13.09 -16.56
N ASN A 20 1.07 12.20 -15.66
CA ASN A 20 0.82 10.78 -15.93
C ASN A 20 -0.53 10.48 -16.61
N ASP A 21 -1.38 11.47 -16.90
CA ASP A 21 -2.77 11.24 -17.31
C ASP A 21 -2.97 11.07 -18.83
N SER A 22 -1.89 10.87 -19.58
CA SER A 22 -2.00 10.49 -20.99
C SER A 22 -2.53 9.06 -21.10
N ALA A 23 -3.60 8.85 -21.89
CA ALA A 23 -4.26 7.54 -22.04
C ALA A 23 -3.31 6.43 -22.55
N SER A 24 -2.30 6.79 -23.32
CA SER A 24 -1.23 5.90 -23.79
C SER A 24 -0.19 5.57 -22.72
N LEU A 25 0.03 6.46 -21.73
CA LEU A 25 0.94 6.22 -20.61
C LEU A 25 0.35 5.20 -19.63
N TRP A 26 -0.96 5.23 -19.38
CA TRP A 26 -1.58 4.41 -18.34
C TRP A 26 -1.43 2.88 -18.57
N ASN A 27 -1.42 2.43 -19.82
CA ASN A 27 -1.26 1.01 -20.18
C ASN A 27 0.16 0.47 -19.91
N CYS A 28 1.14 1.35 -19.76
CA CYS A 28 2.52 1.02 -19.38
C CYS A 28 2.94 1.64 -18.04
N THR A 29 2.05 2.38 -17.36
CA THR A 29 2.37 2.92 -16.03
C THR A 29 2.41 1.79 -15.01
N LEU A 30 3.60 1.53 -14.51
CA LEU A 30 3.86 0.63 -13.40
C LEU A 30 2.95 0.95 -12.20
N SER A 31 2.43 -0.08 -11.54
CA SER A 31 1.80 0.13 -10.24
C SER A 31 2.82 0.74 -9.27
N PRO A 32 2.43 1.61 -8.33
CA PRO A 32 3.38 2.20 -7.39
C PRO A 32 4.22 1.12 -6.71
N GLY A 33 5.55 1.27 -6.72
CA GLY A 33 6.49 0.27 -6.20
C GLY A 33 6.74 -0.94 -7.11
N TRP A 34 6.45 -0.82 -8.42
CA TRP A 34 6.88 -1.76 -9.44
C TRP A 34 7.99 -1.16 -10.28
N THR A 35 8.92 -2.00 -10.69
CA THR A 35 9.91 -1.71 -11.74
C THR A 35 9.50 -2.36 -13.07
N ASP A 36 10.02 -1.86 -14.18
CA ASP A 36 9.78 -2.46 -15.51
C ASP A 36 10.25 -3.92 -15.55
N GLN A 37 11.39 -4.19 -14.89
CA GLN A 37 11.95 -5.53 -14.75
C GLN A 37 10.99 -6.47 -14.00
N GLU A 38 10.46 -6.05 -12.85
CA GLU A 38 9.47 -6.83 -12.09
C GLU A 38 8.20 -7.07 -12.91
N SER A 39 7.75 -6.07 -13.68
CA SER A 39 6.58 -6.21 -14.56
C SER A 39 6.82 -7.23 -15.68
N ASP A 40 8.02 -7.25 -16.26
CA ASP A 40 8.40 -8.25 -17.27
C ASP A 40 8.58 -9.65 -16.67
N VAL A 41 9.07 -9.74 -15.44
CA VAL A 41 9.11 -11.01 -14.69
C VAL A 41 7.71 -11.52 -14.42
N LEU A 42 6.79 -10.66 -13.99
CA LEU A 42 5.37 -11.01 -13.81
C LEU A 42 4.77 -11.53 -15.12
N ARG A 43 5.01 -10.84 -16.24
CA ARG A 43 4.56 -11.29 -17.57
C ARG A 43 5.03 -12.71 -17.88
N LYS A 44 6.34 -12.98 -17.73
CA LYS A 44 6.92 -14.31 -17.97
C LYS A 44 6.35 -15.37 -17.01
N ALA A 45 6.14 -15.01 -15.74
CA ALA A 45 5.60 -15.91 -14.73
C ALA A 45 4.14 -16.30 -15.05
N LEU A 46 3.33 -15.36 -15.53
CA LEU A 46 1.97 -15.61 -15.97
C LEU A 46 1.90 -16.49 -17.23
N MET A 47 2.81 -16.28 -18.18
CA MET A 47 2.93 -17.16 -19.35
C MET A 47 3.31 -18.59 -18.92
N LYS A 48 4.24 -18.73 -17.97
CA LYS A 48 4.72 -20.04 -17.50
C LYS A 48 3.71 -20.80 -16.63
N PHE A 49 3.08 -20.14 -15.67
CA PHE A 49 2.21 -20.80 -14.68
C PHE A 49 0.72 -20.67 -14.98
N GLY A 50 0.35 -19.78 -15.90
CA GLY A 50 -1.03 -19.42 -16.20
C GLY A 50 -1.56 -18.28 -15.33
N ILE A 51 -2.48 -17.50 -15.87
CA ILE A 51 -3.11 -16.38 -15.16
C ILE A 51 -3.97 -16.90 -13.99
N GLY A 52 -3.84 -16.28 -12.81
CA GLY A 52 -4.62 -16.67 -11.63
C GLY A 52 -3.96 -17.74 -10.75
N ASN A 53 -2.89 -18.39 -11.21
CA ASN A 53 -2.13 -19.37 -10.43
C ASN A 53 -1.08 -18.68 -9.53
N TRP A 54 -1.54 -17.79 -8.66
CA TRP A 54 -0.68 -16.93 -7.84
C TRP A 54 0.23 -17.69 -6.88
N SER A 55 -0.24 -18.80 -6.30
CA SER A 55 0.56 -19.61 -5.37
C SER A 55 1.84 -20.13 -6.02
N LYS A 56 1.76 -20.64 -7.25
CA LYS A 56 2.94 -21.13 -7.99
C LYS A 56 3.92 -20.01 -8.33
N ILE A 57 3.40 -18.81 -8.63
CA ILE A 57 4.23 -17.63 -8.88
C ILE A 57 4.99 -17.22 -7.61
N ILE A 58 4.32 -17.22 -6.45
CA ILE A 58 4.96 -16.92 -5.16
C ILE A 58 5.99 -17.99 -4.81
N GLU A 59 5.63 -19.28 -4.91
CA GLU A 59 6.52 -20.41 -4.64
C GLU A 59 7.78 -20.40 -5.52
N SER A 60 7.68 -19.86 -6.75
CA SER A 60 8.84 -19.73 -7.64
C SER A 60 9.86 -18.69 -7.18
N GLY A 61 9.50 -17.79 -6.25
CA GLY A 61 10.40 -16.77 -5.70
C GLY A 61 10.82 -15.68 -6.70
N CYS A 62 10.18 -15.58 -7.87
CA CYS A 62 10.57 -14.61 -8.90
C CYS A 62 10.20 -13.16 -8.56
N LEU A 63 9.25 -12.93 -7.63
CA LEU A 63 8.75 -11.61 -7.22
C LEU A 63 8.67 -11.52 -5.69
N PRO A 64 9.80 -11.41 -4.98
CA PRO A 64 9.82 -11.34 -3.53
C PRO A 64 9.10 -10.10 -3.01
N GLY A 65 8.33 -10.26 -1.93
CA GLY A 65 7.60 -9.16 -1.28
C GLY A 65 6.36 -8.66 -2.03
N LYS A 66 6.06 -9.14 -3.24
CA LYS A 66 4.83 -8.78 -3.95
C LYS A 66 3.66 -9.65 -3.49
N THR A 67 2.56 -9.00 -3.13
CA THR A 67 1.31 -9.65 -2.72
C THR A 67 0.46 -10.04 -3.94
N ASN A 68 -0.45 -10.99 -3.75
CA ASN A 68 -1.45 -11.37 -4.77
C ASN A 68 -2.26 -10.19 -5.28
N ALA A 69 -2.64 -9.27 -4.39
CA ALA A 69 -3.39 -8.07 -4.75
C ALA A 69 -2.57 -7.14 -5.66
N GLN A 70 -1.30 -6.92 -5.34
CA GLN A 70 -0.40 -6.09 -6.15
C GLN A 70 -0.15 -6.72 -7.53
N MET A 71 0.09 -8.04 -7.59
CA MET A 71 0.27 -8.76 -8.86
C MET A 71 -0.99 -8.69 -9.73
N ASN A 72 -2.18 -8.85 -9.15
CA ASN A 72 -3.44 -8.75 -9.88
C ASN A 72 -3.71 -7.33 -10.42
N LEU A 73 -3.40 -6.29 -9.64
CA LEU A 73 -3.51 -4.91 -10.12
C LEU A 73 -2.57 -4.62 -11.29
N GLN A 74 -1.32 -5.13 -11.22
CA GLN A 74 -0.38 -5.01 -12.32
C GLN A 74 -0.84 -5.78 -13.56
N LEU A 75 -1.39 -6.99 -13.38
CA LEU A 75 -1.99 -7.77 -14.47
C LEU A 75 -3.13 -7.01 -15.17
N GLN A 76 -4.05 -6.38 -14.41
CA GLN A 76 -5.16 -5.63 -15.00
C GLN A 76 -4.66 -4.49 -15.91
N ARG A 77 -3.58 -3.83 -15.50
CA ARG A 77 -2.93 -2.80 -16.32
C ARG A 77 -2.30 -3.38 -17.59
N LEU A 78 -1.56 -4.49 -17.46
CA LEU A 78 -0.94 -5.18 -18.59
C LEU A 78 -1.97 -5.65 -19.62
N LEU A 79 -3.12 -6.16 -19.17
CA LEU A 79 -4.23 -6.57 -20.04
C LEU A 79 -5.06 -5.38 -20.56
N GLY A 80 -4.95 -4.20 -19.95
CA GLY A 80 -5.79 -3.04 -20.27
C GLY A 80 -7.27 -3.23 -19.91
N GLN A 81 -7.59 -4.12 -18.97
CA GLN A 81 -8.97 -4.41 -18.54
C GLN A 81 -9.03 -4.81 -17.06
N GLN A 82 -10.14 -4.48 -16.41
CA GLN A 82 -10.30 -4.74 -14.98
C GLN A 82 -10.64 -6.22 -14.69
N SER A 83 -11.43 -6.85 -15.55
CA SER A 83 -11.86 -8.24 -15.39
C SER A 83 -10.79 -9.20 -15.91
N THR A 84 -10.31 -10.10 -15.05
CA THR A 84 -9.29 -11.12 -15.40
C THR A 84 -9.85 -12.54 -15.41
N ALA A 85 -11.10 -12.73 -14.98
CA ALA A 85 -11.71 -14.04 -14.79
C ALA A 85 -11.77 -14.89 -16.08
N GLU A 86 -11.92 -14.23 -17.23
CA GLU A 86 -12.00 -14.83 -18.57
C GLU A 86 -10.64 -15.35 -19.08
N PHE A 87 -9.58 -15.10 -18.33
CA PHE A 87 -8.22 -15.55 -18.62
C PHE A 87 -7.68 -16.50 -17.53
N ALA A 88 -8.49 -16.81 -16.52
CA ALA A 88 -8.07 -17.66 -15.41
C ALA A 88 -7.66 -19.06 -15.91
N GLY A 89 -6.46 -19.49 -15.54
CA GLY A 89 -5.86 -20.77 -15.90
C GLY A 89 -5.23 -20.82 -17.29
N LEU A 90 -5.29 -19.74 -18.10
CA LEU A 90 -4.71 -19.72 -19.43
C LEU A 90 -3.25 -19.25 -19.43
N HIS A 91 -2.44 -19.87 -20.28
CA HIS A 91 -1.05 -19.51 -20.54
C HIS A 91 -1.00 -18.54 -21.72
N ILE A 92 -1.17 -17.25 -21.43
CA ILE A 92 -1.22 -16.20 -22.44
C ILE A 92 -0.19 -15.12 -22.18
N ASP A 93 0.17 -14.36 -23.21
CA ASP A 93 0.94 -13.13 -23.06
C ASP A 93 0.01 -11.93 -22.79
N PRO A 94 0.04 -11.35 -21.57
CA PRO A 94 -0.81 -10.21 -21.24
C PRO A 94 -0.58 -8.98 -22.12
N LYS A 95 0.66 -8.74 -22.61
CA LYS A 95 0.98 -7.54 -23.41
C LYS A 95 0.27 -7.55 -24.76
N VAL A 96 0.13 -8.73 -25.38
CA VAL A 96 -0.57 -8.89 -26.68
C VAL A 96 -2.06 -8.57 -26.52
N VAL A 97 -2.68 -9.05 -25.45
CA VAL A 97 -4.08 -8.74 -25.12
C VAL A 97 -4.23 -7.25 -24.80
N GLY A 98 -3.32 -6.68 -24.01
CA GLY A 98 -3.30 -5.25 -23.70
C GLY A 98 -3.21 -4.36 -24.93
N ALA A 99 -2.35 -4.70 -25.90
CA ALA A 99 -2.23 -3.96 -27.15
C ALA A 99 -3.53 -3.99 -27.96
N LYS A 100 -4.18 -5.16 -28.07
CA LYS A 100 -5.49 -5.26 -28.73
C LYS A 100 -6.56 -4.47 -27.98
N ASN A 101 -6.61 -4.59 -26.66
CA ASN A 101 -7.55 -3.87 -25.80
C ASN A 101 -7.35 -2.35 -25.84
N ALA A 102 -6.13 -1.86 -26.07
CA ALA A 102 -5.85 -0.43 -26.24
C ALA A 102 -6.48 0.14 -27.53
N LEU A 103 -6.58 -0.67 -28.59
CA LEU A 103 -7.17 -0.28 -29.88
C LEU A 103 -8.70 -0.25 -29.84
N ILE A 104 -9.32 -0.95 -28.89
CA ILE A 104 -10.80 -1.00 -28.81
C ILE A 104 -11.32 0.36 -28.31
N GLN A 105 -12.04 1.06 -29.17
CA GLN A 105 -12.72 2.32 -28.89
C GLN A 105 -14.19 2.18 -29.29
N GLY A 106 -15.11 2.78 -28.53
CA GLY A 106 -16.53 2.73 -28.85
C GLY A 106 -17.41 3.42 -27.82
N PRO A 107 -18.64 3.83 -28.20
CA PRO A 107 -19.57 4.54 -27.32
C PRO A 107 -20.03 3.69 -26.12
N ASP A 108 -20.03 2.36 -26.26
CA ASP A 108 -20.46 1.42 -25.20
C ASP A 108 -19.32 0.99 -24.25
N ILE A 109 -18.08 1.39 -24.56
CA ILE A 109 -16.89 0.96 -23.82
C ILE A 109 -16.54 2.01 -22.78
N LYS A 110 -16.77 1.67 -21.50
CA LYS A 110 -16.34 2.51 -20.39
C LYS A 110 -14.97 2.10 -19.90
N ARG A 111 -14.09 3.10 -19.72
CA ARG A 111 -12.76 2.92 -19.13
C ARG A 111 -12.71 3.56 -17.76
N LYS A 112 -12.00 2.91 -16.82
CA LYS A 112 -11.65 3.47 -15.52
C LYS A 112 -10.15 3.28 -15.32
N ASN A 113 -9.43 4.37 -15.09
CA ASN A 113 -7.97 4.36 -14.96
C ASN A 113 -7.27 3.69 -16.16
N GLY A 114 -7.73 3.98 -17.38
CA GLY A 114 -7.21 3.39 -18.62
C GLY A 114 -7.71 1.98 -18.95
N CYS A 115 -8.19 1.21 -17.98
CA CYS A 115 -8.65 -0.16 -18.17
C CYS A 115 -10.12 -0.24 -18.59
N ILE A 116 -10.45 -1.15 -19.52
CA ILE A 116 -11.83 -1.48 -19.90
C ILE A 116 -12.56 -2.06 -18.67
N VAL A 117 -13.73 -1.50 -18.36
CA VAL A 117 -14.62 -1.95 -17.28
C VAL A 117 -15.80 -2.68 -17.89
N ASN A 118 -16.17 -3.83 -17.32
CA ASN A 118 -17.39 -4.51 -17.71
C ASN A 118 -18.60 -3.67 -17.28
N THR A 119 -19.30 -3.12 -18.27
CA THR A 119 -20.50 -2.31 -18.11
C THR A 119 -21.79 -3.11 -17.96
N GLY A 120 -21.70 -4.45 -18.05
CA GLY A 120 -22.84 -5.35 -17.92
C GLY A 120 -23.08 -5.88 -16.51
N GLY A 121 -24.20 -6.59 -16.36
CA GLY A 121 -24.49 -7.37 -15.15
C GLY A 121 -23.48 -8.50 -14.91
N LYS A 122 -23.66 -9.22 -13.79
CA LYS A 122 -22.80 -10.35 -13.42
C LYS A 122 -22.79 -11.38 -14.56
N VAL A 123 -21.60 -11.62 -15.13
CA VAL A 123 -21.42 -12.63 -16.19
C VAL A 123 -21.81 -14.00 -15.65
N SER A 124 -22.64 -14.73 -16.40
CA SER A 124 -23.05 -16.08 -16.01
C SER A 124 -21.86 -17.04 -16.10
N ARG A 125 -21.92 -18.15 -15.35
CA ARG A 125 -20.85 -19.15 -15.34
C ARG A 125 -20.65 -19.79 -16.72
N GLU A 126 -21.71 -19.96 -17.49
CA GLU A 126 -21.66 -20.55 -18.83
C GLU A 126 -21.01 -19.61 -19.83
N GLU A 127 -21.37 -18.33 -19.79
CA GLU A 127 -20.76 -17.31 -20.63
C GLU A 127 -19.27 -17.16 -20.31
N LEU A 128 -18.91 -17.18 -19.03
CA LEU A 128 -17.50 -17.16 -18.62
C LEU A 128 -16.72 -18.34 -19.22
N LYS A 129 -17.28 -19.56 -19.20
CA LYS A 129 -16.65 -20.73 -19.82
C LYS A 129 -16.50 -20.57 -21.33
N ARG A 130 -17.52 -20.04 -22.02
CA ARG A 130 -17.45 -19.78 -23.48
C ARG A 130 -16.32 -18.80 -23.79
N ARG A 131 -16.20 -17.72 -23.02
CA ARG A 131 -15.12 -16.74 -23.17
C ARG A 131 -13.74 -17.33 -22.89
N ILE A 132 -13.60 -18.16 -21.86
CA ILE A 132 -12.35 -18.87 -21.59
C ILE A 132 -11.95 -19.73 -22.78
N VAL A 133 -12.89 -20.49 -23.37
CA VAL A 133 -12.61 -21.33 -24.55
C VAL A 133 -12.24 -20.47 -25.77
N ALA A 134 -12.96 -19.38 -26.01
CA ALA A 134 -12.65 -18.45 -27.11
C ALA A 134 -11.27 -17.81 -26.94
N ASN A 135 -10.93 -17.36 -25.73
CA ASN A 135 -9.63 -16.78 -25.41
C ASN A 135 -8.51 -17.81 -25.48
N LYS A 136 -8.78 -19.05 -25.06
CA LYS A 136 -7.85 -20.17 -25.19
C LYS A 136 -7.49 -20.38 -26.65
N ALA A 137 -8.48 -20.49 -27.54
CA ALA A 137 -8.22 -20.66 -28.96
C ALA A 137 -7.48 -19.47 -29.61
N ALA A 138 -7.72 -18.24 -29.12
CA ALA A 138 -7.16 -17.03 -29.72
C ALA A 138 -5.77 -16.62 -29.21
N TYR A 139 -5.41 -16.98 -27.97
CA TYR A 139 -4.25 -16.42 -27.28
C TYR A 139 -3.36 -17.44 -26.57
N GLU A 140 -3.77 -18.70 -26.46
CA GLU A 140 -2.98 -19.69 -25.74
C GLU A 140 -1.64 -19.96 -26.44
N ILE A 141 -0.59 -19.91 -25.64
CA ILE A 141 0.78 -20.19 -26.05
C ILE A 141 0.97 -21.72 -26.06
N PRO A 142 1.66 -22.30 -27.05
CA PRO A 142 1.89 -23.74 -27.09
C PRO A 142 2.72 -24.22 -25.88
N GLU A 143 2.51 -25.48 -25.51
CA GLU A 143 3.10 -26.05 -24.30
C GLU A 143 4.63 -26.10 -24.30
N SER A 144 5.24 -26.22 -25.49
CA SER A 144 6.69 -26.14 -25.65
C SER A 144 7.23 -24.78 -25.24
N GLU A 145 6.56 -23.71 -25.64
CA GLU A 145 7.02 -22.34 -25.42
C GLU A 145 6.94 -21.96 -23.95
N TRP A 146 5.80 -22.17 -23.29
CA TRP A 146 5.68 -21.73 -21.89
C TRP A 146 6.51 -22.57 -20.92
N LYS A 147 6.79 -23.84 -21.21
CA LYS A 147 7.69 -24.67 -20.39
C LYS A 147 9.14 -24.17 -20.46
N SER A 148 9.57 -23.73 -21.65
CA SER A 148 10.92 -23.23 -21.90
C SER A 148 11.24 -21.91 -21.18
N ILE A 149 10.21 -21.16 -20.76
CA ILE A 149 10.38 -19.87 -20.09
C ILE A 149 11.17 -20.06 -18.78
N VAL A 150 12.37 -19.51 -18.72
CA VAL A 150 13.17 -19.45 -17.49
C VAL A 150 12.82 -18.17 -16.74
N LEU A 151 12.41 -18.30 -15.48
CA LEU A 151 12.15 -17.16 -14.61
C LEU A 151 13.44 -16.82 -13.86
N PRO A 152 13.84 -15.53 -13.82
CA PRO A 152 14.94 -15.12 -12.99
C PRO A 152 14.54 -15.36 -11.53
N LYS A 153 15.32 -16.20 -10.84
CA LYS A 153 15.22 -16.30 -9.39
C LYS A 153 16.03 -15.14 -8.85
N ILE A 154 15.37 -14.20 -8.18
CA ILE A 154 16.09 -13.15 -7.46
C ILE A 154 16.60 -13.82 -6.18
N VAL A 155 17.78 -14.43 -6.26
CA VAL A 155 18.46 -15.06 -5.13
C VAL A 155 18.93 -13.98 -4.13
N GLU A 156 19.03 -12.73 -4.58
CA GLU A 156 19.74 -11.67 -3.86
C GLU A 156 18.85 -10.55 -3.30
N VAL A 157 17.65 -10.87 -2.79
CA VAL A 157 17.03 -9.95 -1.81
C VAL A 157 17.61 -10.26 -0.42
N ASN A 158 18.90 -9.94 -0.35
CA ASN A 158 19.50 -9.17 0.73
C ASN A 158 19.57 -9.86 2.11
N GLU A 159 20.61 -10.66 2.33
CA GLU A 159 21.21 -10.78 3.66
C GLU A 159 21.41 -9.41 4.29
N ARG A 160 21.76 -8.37 3.52
CA ARG A 160 21.87 -6.99 4.03
C ARG A 160 20.55 -6.35 4.48
N TYR A 161 19.39 -6.63 3.87
CA TYR A 161 18.09 -6.12 4.32
C TYR A 161 17.52 -6.99 5.43
N LEU A 162 17.73 -8.31 5.38
CA LEU A 162 17.42 -9.17 6.51
C LEU A 162 18.26 -8.75 7.72
N PHE A 163 19.56 -8.48 7.55
CA PHE A 163 20.46 -7.95 8.57
C PHE A 163 20.04 -6.54 9.02
N LEU A 164 19.69 -5.62 8.11
CA LEU A 164 19.21 -4.28 8.49
C LEU A 164 17.87 -4.34 9.24
N CYS A 165 16.94 -5.21 8.82
CA CYS A 165 15.69 -5.49 9.52
C CYS A 165 15.93 -6.18 10.86
N TYR A 166 16.90 -7.09 10.96
CA TYR A 166 17.29 -7.74 12.21
C TYR A 166 17.94 -6.74 13.17
N CYS A 167 18.92 -5.94 12.73
CA CYS A 167 19.54 -4.89 13.54
C CYS A 167 18.53 -3.85 14.00
N THR A 168 17.62 -3.40 13.14
CA THR A 168 16.56 -2.45 13.53
C THR A 168 15.54 -3.09 14.48
N SER A 169 15.19 -4.37 14.28
CA SER A 169 14.32 -5.12 15.19
C SER A 169 14.97 -5.42 16.54
N SER A 170 16.29 -5.62 16.61
CA SER A 170 17.04 -5.79 17.86
C SER A 170 17.19 -4.47 18.63
N HIS A 171 17.22 -3.34 17.92
CA HIS A 171 17.35 -2.02 18.53
C HIS A 171 16.00 -1.43 18.98
N LEU A 172 14.88 -1.90 18.43
CA LEU A 172 13.53 -1.47 18.80
C LEU A 172 13.18 -1.74 20.28
N PRO A 173 13.43 -2.94 20.84
CA PRO A 173 13.21 -3.22 22.26
C PRO A 173 14.03 -2.31 23.17
N LEU A 174 15.28 -2.01 22.81
CA LEU A 174 16.17 -1.12 23.55
C LEU A 174 15.68 0.33 23.52
N PHE A 175 15.27 0.82 22.35
CA PHE A 175 14.64 2.14 22.21
C PHE A 175 13.32 2.21 22.98
N PHE A 176 12.49 1.18 22.89
CA PHE A 176 11.22 1.10 23.61
C PHE A 176 11.43 1.08 25.12
N ALA A 177 12.41 0.32 25.62
CA ALA A 177 12.79 0.30 27.03
C ALA A 177 13.28 1.67 27.51
N ARG A 178 14.07 2.40 26.69
CA ARG A 178 14.49 3.77 27.00
C ARG A 178 13.31 4.74 27.09
N VAL A 179 12.40 4.69 26.12
CA VAL A 179 11.18 5.51 26.14
C VAL A 179 10.31 5.18 27.35
N GLN A 180 10.11 3.89 27.66
CA GLN A 180 9.36 3.47 28.84
C GLN A 180 10.02 3.93 30.15
N ALA A 181 11.35 3.86 30.25
CA ALA A 181 12.09 4.38 31.41
C ALA A 181 11.95 5.90 31.54
N CYS A 182 11.97 6.65 30.44
CA CYS A 182 11.69 8.08 30.45
C CYS A 182 10.27 8.38 30.91
N ILE A 183 9.27 7.64 30.40
CA ILE A 183 7.88 7.75 30.84
C ILE A 183 7.77 7.47 32.35
N ALA A 184 8.41 6.42 32.85
CA ALA A 184 8.40 6.08 34.28
C ALA A 184 9.05 7.18 35.15
N LYS A 185 10.15 7.78 34.69
CA LYS A 185 10.79 8.93 35.38
C LYS A 185 9.90 10.17 35.40
N ILE A 186 9.18 10.45 34.31
CA ILE A 186 8.22 11.55 34.26
C ILE A 186 7.05 11.27 35.23
N GLN A 187 6.56 10.04 35.26
CA GLN A 187 5.48 9.62 36.16
C GLN A 187 5.91 9.69 37.64
N SER A 188 7.14 9.35 37.98
CA SER A 188 7.65 9.43 39.36
C SER A 188 7.91 10.86 39.82
N LYS A 189 8.26 11.78 38.91
CA LYS A 189 8.50 13.19 39.23
C LYS A 189 7.21 13.99 39.42
N HIS A 190 6.10 13.55 38.82
CA HIS A 190 4.82 14.24 38.89
C HIS A 190 3.64 13.30 39.22
N PRO A 191 3.67 12.63 40.39
CA PRO A 191 2.62 11.67 40.76
C PRO A 191 1.26 12.35 40.89
N ASP A 192 1.22 13.57 41.43
CA ASP A 192 -0.02 14.33 41.66
C ASP A 192 -0.68 14.78 40.34
N ARG A 193 0.13 15.16 39.35
CA ARG A 193 -0.38 15.54 38.02
C ARG A 193 -0.96 14.34 37.28
N LEU A 194 -0.38 13.15 37.46
CA LEU A 194 -0.90 11.92 36.89
C LEU A 194 -2.22 11.51 37.55
N ALA A 195 -2.34 11.69 38.87
CA ALA A 195 -3.56 11.43 39.62
C ALA A 195 -4.68 12.41 39.20
N GLN A 196 -4.36 13.70 39.01
CA GLN A 196 -5.30 14.69 38.49
C GLN A 196 -5.79 14.35 37.09
N LEU A 197 -4.89 14.00 36.17
CA LEU A 197 -5.26 13.61 34.79
C LEU A 197 -6.15 12.35 34.75
N LYS A 198 -5.88 11.35 35.61
CA LYS A 198 -6.76 10.16 35.73
C LYS A 198 -8.13 10.49 36.31
N MET A 199 -8.21 11.44 37.24
CA MET A 199 -9.49 11.96 37.73
C MET A 199 -10.23 12.79 36.68
N GLU A 200 -9.53 13.50 35.79
CA GLU A 200 -10.14 14.26 34.69
C GLU A 200 -10.62 13.34 33.56
N GLU A 201 -9.88 12.28 33.26
CA GLU A 201 -10.25 11.26 32.27
C GLU A 201 -11.53 10.50 32.69
N SER A 202 -11.66 10.17 33.99
CA SER A 202 -12.89 9.58 34.54
C SER A 202 -14.07 10.57 34.66
N ARG A 203 -13.82 11.87 34.52
CA ARG A 203 -14.85 12.92 34.48
C ARG A 203 -15.23 13.36 33.08
N SER A 204 -14.56 12.86 32.05
CA SER A 204 -14.95 13.11 30.67
C SER A 204 -16.23 12.31 30.37
N PRO A 205 -17.37 12.97 30.08
CA PRO A 205 -18.60 12.24 29.76
C PRO A 205 -18.39 11.44 28.48
N SER A 206 -18.59 10.12 28.57
CA SER A 206 -18.69 9.26 27.39
C SER A 206 -19.71 9.84 26.39
N PRO A 207 -19.48 9.72 25.07
CA PRO A 207 -20.41 10.22 24.08
C PRO A 207 -21.76 9.56 24.29
N VAL A 208 -22.75 10.43 24.50
CA VAL A 208 -24.13 10.14 24.87
C VAL A 208 -24.69 8.95 24.08
N ALA A 209 -25.15 7.96 24.84
CA ALA A 209 -26.01 6.90 24.39
C ALA A 209 -27.26 7.47 23.71
N LYS A 210 -27.62 6.84 22.59
CA LYS A 210 -28.86 7.03 21.83
C LYS A 210 -30.05 7.34 22.74
N SER A 211 -30.75 8.44 22.46
CA SER A 211 -32.12 8.66 22.92
C SER A 211 -32.96 9.26 21.79
N PRO A 212 -34.26 8.95 21.76
CA PRO A 212 -35.06 8.90 20.55
C PRO A 212 -35.62 10.26 20.15
N VAL A 213 -35.85 10.41 18.84
CA VAL A 213 -36.44 11.58 18.20
C VAL A 213 -37.92 11.70 18.56
N PRO A 214 -38.41 12.88 19.01
CA PRO A 214 -39.78 13.27 18.81
C PRO A 214 -39.91 14.36 17.73
N VAL A 215 -41.05 14.28 17.06
CA VAL A 215 -41.44 14.98 15.85
C VAL A 215 -42.10 16.33 16.17
N ALA A 216 -41.89 17.29 15.26
CA ALA A 216 -42.72 18.44 14.88
C ALA A 216 -42.72 19.77 15.68
N ASN A 217 -42.35 20.80 14.89
CA ASN A 217 -43.08 22.04 14.58
C ASN A 217 -42.90 23.34 15.38
N LYS A 218 -42.77 24.40 14.55
CA LYS A 218 -43.04 25.85 14.72
C LYS A 218 -41.91 26.77 15.23
N SER A 219 -41.45 27.62 14.30
CA SER A 219 -40.90 28.99 14.51
C SER A 219 -41.95 29.93 15.18
N PRO A 220 -41.69 31.22 15.53
CA PRO A 220 -40.50 32.07 15.26
C PRO A 220 -40.05 32.99 16.44
N ALA A 221 -38.89 33.68 16.31
CA ALA A 221 -38.71 35.13 16.53
C ALA A 221 -37.23 35.57 16.59
N LEU A 222 -37.00 36.83 16.17
CA LEU A 222 -35.75 37.56 15.95
C LEU A 222 -34.90 37.87 17.21
N LYS A 223 -33.58 38.12 16.99
CA LYS A 223 -32.80 39.35 17.33
C LYS A 223 -31.28 39.06 17.12
N SER A 224 -30.63 39.61 16.08
CA SER A 224 -29.89 40.90 16.00
C SER A 224 -28.44 40.87 16.51
N VAL A 225 -27.53 41.52 15.75
CA VAL A 225 -26.30 42.25 16.16
C VAL A 225 -24.94 41.81 15.53
N THR A 226 -24.58 42.61 14.51
CA THR A 226 -23.27 43.21 14.08
C THR A 226 -22.07 42.44 13.47
N PRO A 227 -21.28 43.13 12.61
CA PRO A 227 -20.26 42.56 11.71
C PRO A 227 -18.82 42.82 12.19
N MET A 228 -17.86 41.95 11.85
CA MET A 228 -16.42 42.31 11.91
C MET A 228 -15.58 41.62 10.81
N THR A 229 -15.05 42.49 9.94
CA THR A 229 -13.70 42.54 9.34
C THR A 229 -13.04 41.34 8.64
N LYS A 230 -12.66 41.62 7.38
CA LYS A 230 -11.80 40.86 6.47
C LYS A 230 -10.31 40.86 6.91
N PRO A 231 -9.49 39.93 6.38
CA PRO A 231 -8.20 39.53 6.94
C PRO A 231 -7.01 40.38 6.47
N SER A 232 -6.04 40.56 7.37
CA SER A 232 -4.73 41.16 7.08
C SER A 232 -3.71 40.08 6.75
N THR A 233 -3.17 40.15 5.54
CA THR A 233 -2.06 39.35 5.01
C THR A 233 -0.74 39.83 5.61
N ARG A 234 -0.04 38.97 6.37
CA ARG A 234 1.36 39.20 6.79
C ARG A 234 2.26 38.12 6.16
N PRO A 235 3.37 38.48 5.50
CA PRO A 235 4.29 37.51 4.93
C PRO A 235 5.06 36.79 6.05
N LYS A 236 5.08 35.46 6.01
CA LYS A 236 5.87 34.62 6.93
C LYS A 236 7.35 34.67 6.49
N ARG A 237 8.22 35.17 7.38
CA ARG A 237 9.67 34.93 7.28
C ARG A 237 9.92 33.45 7.53
N ILE A 238 10.70 32.83 6.65
CA ILE A 238 11.23 31.47 6.81
C ILE A 238 12.34 31.58 7.88
N PRO A 239 12.28 30.82 8.99
CA PRO A 239 13.35 30.80 9.97
C PRO A 239 14.58 30.07 9.39
N ASP A 240 15.76 30.66 9.57
CA ASP A 240 17.07 30.07 9.21
C ASP A 240 17.27 28.76 10.01
N THR A 241 17.18 27.62 9.33
CA THR A 241 17.24 26.28 9.93
C THR A 241 18.65 25.81 10.27
N ASP A 242 19.67 26.51 9.79
CA ASP A 242 21.07 26.07 9.93
C ASP A 242 21.64 26.35 11.33
N GLY A 243 21.12 27.38 12.01
CA GLY A 243 21.51 27.70 13.40
C GLY A 243 20.97 26.67 14.41
N ASP A 244 19.73 26.22 14.22
CA ASP A 244 19.07 25.27 15.12
C ASP A 244 19.69 23.87 15.01
N LEU A 245 20.12 23.47 13.81
CA LEU A 245 20.79 22.18 13.59
C LEU A 245 22.18 22.15 14.24
N ALA A 246 22.95 23.23 14.14
CA ALA A 246 24.25 23.34 14.77
C ALA A 246 24.16 23.28 16.31
N MET A 247 23.13 23.90 16.88
CA MET A 247 22.88 23.89 18.32
C MET A 247 22.45 22.50 18.82
N ALA A 248 21.64 21.77 18.04
CA ALA A 248 21.24 20.40 18.36
C ALA A 248 22.42 19.42 18.36
N LEU A 249 23.33 19.54 17.37
CA LEU A 249 24.54 18.71 17.31
C LEU A 249 25.52 19.01 18.45
N ALA A 250 25.62 20.26 18.87
CA ALA A 250 26.46 20.65 20.01
C ALA A 250 25.94 20.08 21.33
N LEU A 251 24.63 20.17 21.57
CA LEU A 251 23.98 19.60 22.76
C LEU A 251 24.13 18.07 22.83
N GLN A 252 24.03 17.40 21.68
CA GLN A 252 24.16 15.94 21.63
C GLN A 252 25.60 15.49 21.92
N LYS A 253 26.59 16.25 21.46
CA LYS A 253 28.01 15.98 21.75
C LYS A 253 28.32 16.14 23.25
N GLU A 254 27.78 17.17 23.91
CA GLU A 254 27.94 17.34 25.35
C GLU A 254 27.26 16.23 26.16
N GLU A 255 26.10 15.73 25.72
CA GLU A 255 25.43 14.60 26.36
C GLU A 255 26.23 13.29 26.21
N ASP A 256 26.80 13.03 25.04
CA ASP A 256 27.61 11.84 24.78
C ASP A 256 28.94 11.86 25.56
N GLU A 257 29.59 13.02 25.67
CA GLU A 257 30.79 13.22 26.51
C GLU A 257 30.46 13.03 28.00
N ARG A 258 29.30 13.52 28.45
CA ARG A 258 28.84 13.35 29.84
C ARG A 258 28.45 11.92 30.17
N ALA A 259 28.01 11.15 29.18
CA ALA A 259 27.65 9.74 29.32
C ALA A 259 28.86 8.80 29.32
N GLY A 260 30.08 9.29 29.08
CA GLY A 260 31.30 8.48 29.06
C GLY A 260 31.31 7.45 27.92
N ILE A 261 30.54 7.68 26.85
CA ILE A 261 30.49 6.81 25.68
C ILE A 261 31.74 7.11 24.86
N SER A 262 32.86 6.48 25.22
CA SER A 262 34.05 6.47 24.38
C SER A 262 33.67 5.84 23.03
N PRO A 263 34.03 6.44 21.88
CA PRO A 263 33.93 5.80 20.58
C PRO A 263 35.01 4.71 20.48
N MET A 264 34.80 3.62 21.22
CA MET A 264 35.74 2.52 21.40
C MET A 264 35.43 1.42 20.38
N ALA A 265 36.50 0.95 19.74
CA ALA A 265 36.52 -0.03 18.68
C ALA A 265 35.75 -1.31 19.03
N TYR A 266 34.88 -1.75 18.12
CA TYR A 266 34.36 -3.11 18.16
C TYR A 266 35.39 -4.01 17.48
N GLU A 267 36.15 -4.74 18.29
CA GLU A 267 36.85 -5.95 17.84
C GLU A 267 35.80 -7.00 17.47
N ILE A 268 35.93 -7.52 16.24
CA ILE A 268 35.06 -8.53 15.66
C ILE A 268 35.59 -9.88 16.18
N GLU A 269 34.87 -10.50 17.11
CA GLU A 269 35.10 -11.92 17.41
C GLU A 269 34.45 -12.77 16.32
N GLU A 270 35.27 -13.52 15.59
CA GLU A 270 34.84 -14.55 14.64
C GLU A 270 34.18 -15.69 15.43
N PHE A 271 32.89 -15.90 15.17
CA PHE A 271 32.11 -16.98 15.76
C PHE A 271 32.01 -18.13 14.75
N ASP A 272 32.74 -19.22 15.01
CA ASP A 272 32.68 -20.46 14.23
C ASP A 272 31.39 -21.23 14.56
N ASP A 273 30.41 -21.20 13.65
CA ASP A 273 29.18 -21.97 13.73
C ASP A 273 29.30 -23.29 12.93
N GLU A 274 29.75 -24.37 13.59
CA GLU A 274 29.43 -25.75 13.18
C GLU A 274 28.35 -26.32 14.10
N ASP A 275 27.09 -26.31 13.65
CA ASP A 275 26.07 -27.20 14.20
C ASP A 275 25.07 -27.64 13.12
N ASP A 276 25.15 -28.94 12.80
CA ASP A 276 24.40 -29.65 11.78
C ASP A 276 22.88 -29.67 12.04
N PHE A 277 22.12 -29.16 11.07
CA PHE A 277 20.66 -29.17 11.09
C PHE A 277 20.08 -30.53 10.68
N VAL A 278 19.42 -31.23 11.62
CA VAL A 278 18.69 -32.49 11.35
C VAL A 278 17.18 -32.24 11.16
N PRO A 279 16.61 -32.42 9.96
CA PRO A 279 15.19 -32.18 9.73
C PRO A 279 14.31 -33.33 10.28
N LYS A 280 13.33 -32.97 11.12
CA LYS A 280 12.31 -33.89 11.66
C LYS A 280 11.29 -34.30 10.58
N LYS A 281 11.20 -35.60 10.29
CA LYS A 281 10.20 -36.19 9.40
C LYS A 281 8.80 -36.19 10.05
N ARG A 282 7.81 -35.57 9.41
CA ARG A 282 6.39 -35.65 9.80
C ARG A 282 5.76 -36.94 9.26
N LYS A 283 5.12 -37.70 10.16
CA LYS A 283 4.34 -38.92 9.86
C LYS A 283 2.97 -38.53 9.29
N VAL A 284 2.68 -38.95 8.06
CA VAL A 284 1.34 -38.84 7.45
C VAL A 284 0.53 -40.08 7.86
N GLN A 285 -0.56 -39.88 8.60
CA GLN A 285 -1.54 -40.94 8.83
C GLN A 285 -2.45 -41.09 7.61
N SER A 286 -2.29 -42.21 6.91
CA SER A 286 -3.23 -42.67 5.89
C SER A 286 -4.53 -43.12 6.57
N ARG A 287 -5.64 -42.42 6.32
CA ARG A 287 -6.98 -42.98 6.55
C ARG A 287 -7.41 -43.75 5.30
N ARG A 288 -7.50 -45.07 5.44
CA ARG A 288 -8.12 -46.00 4.50
C ARG A 288 -9.62 -46.13 4.82
N ARG A 289 -10.40 -46.15 3.74
CA ARG A 289 -11.74 -46.72 3.52
C ARG A 289 -12.90 -46.19 4.36
#